data_AF-A0A9Q4BID7-F1
#
_entry.id   AF-A0A9Q4BID7-F1
#
_cell.length_a   1.000
_cell.length_b   1.000
_cell.length_c   1.000
_cell.angle_alpha   90.00
_cell.angle_beta   90.00
_cell.angle_gamma   90.00
#
_symmetry.space_group_name_H-M   'P 1'
#
loop_
_entity.id
_entity.type
_entity.pdbx_description
1 polymer ?
#
loop_
_entity_poly.entity_id
_entity_poly.type
_entity_poly.pdbx_seq_one_letter_code
_entity_poly.pdbx_strand_id
1 'polypeptide(L)' 'MRPVWSGTVSFGLVNFPVKMYSASHSHTLNLDLLSKDEHCPISFKRVCRSNEKEVPYVSIL' A
#
# COMPACT_ATOMS: atom_id res chain seq x y z
N MET A 1 -6.58 -14.93 -6.35
CA MET A 1 -6.60 -13.79 -7.28
C MET A 1 -7.89 -13.02 -7.08
N ARG A 2 -7.83 -11.75 -6.65
CA ARG A 2 -9.03 -10.90 -6.46
C ARG A 2 -9.23 -10.06 -7.72
N PRO A 3 -10.45 -9.98 -8.29
CA PRO A 3 -10.68 -9.13 -9.45
C PRO A 3 -10.41 -7.67 -9.09
N VAL A 4 -9.78 -6.95 -10.01
CA VAL A 4 -9.57 -5.51 -9.90
C VAL A 4 -10.92 -4.80 -10.00
N TRP A 5 -11.80 -5.34 -10.85
CA TRP A 5 -13.12 -4.79 -11.09
C TRP A 5 -14.11 -5.88 -11.49
N SER A 6 -15.39 -5.69 -11.16
CA SER A 6 -16.48 -6.55 -11.60
C SER A 6 -17.64 -5.66 -12.05
N GLY A 7 -18.21 -5.98 -13.20
CA GLY A 7 -19.31 -5.24 -13.78
C GLY A 7 -20.01 -6.03 -14.88
N THR A 8 -20.85 -5.35 -15.64
CA THR A 8 -21.64 -5.97 -16.70
C THR A 8 -21.40 -5.19 -17.99
N VAL A 9 -21.16 -5.90 -19.09
CA VAL A 9 -21.08 -5.32 -20.43
C VAL A 9 -22.30 -5.78 -21.21
N SER A 10 -23.02 -4.82 -21.78
CA SER A 10 -24.25 -5.05 -22.52
C SER A 10 -24.01 -4.81 -24.00
N PHE A 11 -24.44 -5.75 -24.84
CA PHE A 11 -24.41 -5.60 -26.29
C PHE A 11 -25.82 -5.84 -26.86
N GLY A 12 -26.44 -4.76 -27.33
CA GLY A 12 -27.86 -4.76 -27.72
C GLY A 12 -28.75 -5.10 -26.52
N LEU A 13 -29.45 -6.25 -26.60
CA LEU A 13 -30.36 -6.74 -25.55
C LEU A 13 -29.70 -7.77 -24.61
N VAL A 14 -28.44 -8.14 -24.84
CA VAL A 14 -27.76 -9.20 -24.07
C VAL A 14 -26.80 -8.57 -23.07
N ASN A 15 -26.86 -9.04 -21.82
CA ASN A 15 -26.04 -8.56 -20.71
C ASN A 15 -25.10 -9.67 -20.22
N PHE A 16 -23.78 -9.41 -20.23
CA PHE A 16 -22.76 -10.35 -19.79
C PHE A 16 -22.05 -9.85 -18.52
N PRO A 17 -22.04 -10.61 -17.42
CA PRO A 17 -21.22 -10.27 -16.27
C PRO A 17 -19.75 -10.55 -16.58
N VAL A 18 -18.89 -9.55 -16.34
CA VAL A 18 -17.44 -9.65 -16.58
C VAL A 18 -16.66 -9.32 -15.30
N LYS A 19 -15.53 -10.00 -15.14
CA LYS A 19 -14.57 -9.77 -14.06
C LYS A 19 -13.22 -9.48 -14.67
N MET A 20 -12.65 -8.34 -14.30
CA MET A 20 -11.34 -7.90 -14.79
C MET A 20 -10.26 -8.32 -13.80
N TYR A 21 -9.23 -8.97 -14.32
CA TYR A 21 -8.07 -9.44 -13.56
C TYR A 21 -6.80 -8.78 -14.12
N SER A 22 -5.83 -8.51 -13.26
CA SER A 22 -4.54 -7.97 -13.69
C SER A 22 -3.77 -9.04 -14.47
N ALA A 23 -3.33 -8.73 -15.68
CA ALA A 23 -2.51 -9.62 -16.49
C ALA A 23 -1.09 -9.80 -15.91
N SER A 24 -0.59 -8.78 -15.23
CA SER A 24 0.69 -8.79 -14.53
C SER A 24 0.49 -8.49 -13.05
N HIS A 25 1.17 -9.23 -12.19
CA HIS A 25 1.28 -8.88 -10.77
C HIS A 25 2.73 -8.52 -10.46
N SER A 26 2.97 -7.25 -10.11
CA SER A 26 4.30 -6.83 -9.67
C SER A 26 4.55 -7.37 -8.27
N HIS A 27 5.42 -8.37 -8.17
CA HIS A 27 5.92 -8.86 -6.90
C HIS A 27 7.05 -7.93 -6.44
N THR A 28 6.70 -6.91 -5.67
CA THR A 28 7.70 -6.15 -4.92
C THR A 28 7.94 -6.86 -3.58
N LEU A 29 9.20 -7.18 -3.29
CA LEU A 29 9.60 -7.63 -1.96
C LEU A 29 9.41 -6.47 -0.99
N ASN A 30 8.48 -6.61 -0.04
CA ASN A 30 8.44 -5.74 1.12
C ASN A 30 9.52 -6.23 2.08
N LEU A 31 10.60 -5.46 2.20
CA LEU A 31 11.67 -5.74 3.15
C LEU A 31 11.44 -4.88 4.39
N ASP A 32 11.28 -5.53 5.53
CA ASP A 32 11.29 -4.86 6.82
C ASP A 32 12.74 -4.51 7.21
N LEU A 33 12.94 -3.32 7.75
CA LEU A 33 14.22 -2.93 8.31
C LEU A 33 14.35 -3.55 9.70
N LEU A 34 15.35 -4.39 9.89
CA LEU A 34 15.60 -5.08 11.16
C LEU A 34 16.86 -4.52 11.82
N SER A 35 16.83 -4.40 13.15
CA SER A 35 18.02 -4.11 13.96
C SER A 35 19.04 -5.25 13.79
N LYS A 36 20.33 -4.90 13.65
CA LYS A 36 21.40 -5.88 13.35
C LYS A 36 21.60 -6.91 14.45
N ASP A 37 21.47 -6.48 15.71
CA ASP A 37 21.76 -7.32 16.87
C ASP A 37 20.54 -8.17 17.26
N GLU A 38 19.37 -7.54 17.33
CA GLU A 38 18.16 -8.15 17.90
C GLU A 38 17.13 -8.60 16.86
N HIS A 39 17.34 -8.27 15.57
CA HIS A 39 16.40 -8.52 14.48
C HIS A 39 14.99 -7.96 14.72
N CYS A 40 14.86 -6.95 15.58
CA CYS A 40 13.61 -6.25 15.84
C CYS A 40 13.28 -5.28 14.70
N PRO A 41 12.00 -5.11 14.31
CA PRO A 41 11.60 -4.16 13.28
C PRO A 41 11.87 -2.72 13.72
N ILE A 42 12.47 -1.95 12.82
CA ILE A 42 12.81 -0.53 13.04
C ILE A 42 11.59 0.32 12.67
N SER A 43 11.19 1.20 13.59
CA SER A 43 10.17 2.22 13.35
C SER A 43 10.79 3.61 13.23
N PHE A 44 10.33 4.40 12.27
CA PHE A 44 10.80 5.76 12.06
C PHE A 44 9.96 6.76 12.85
N LYS A 45 10.63 7.62 13.63
CA LYS A 45 10.01 8.77 14.30
C LYS A 45 10.56 10.07 13.73
N ARG A 46 9.68 11.06 13.56
CA ARG A 46 10.06 12.41 13.10
C ARG A 46 10.24 13.28 14.34
N VAL A 47 11.47 13.69 14.63
CA VAL A 47 11.79 14.53 15.79
C VAL A 47 12.30 15.89 15.36
N CYS A 48 11.91 16.96 16.05
CA CYS A 48 12.45 18.30 15.80
C CYS A 48 13.83 18.43 16.45
N ARG A 49 14.82 18.90 15.69
CA ARG A 49 16.22 18.97 16.14
C ARG A 49 16.46 19.93 17.31
N SER A 50 15.57 20.91 17.50
CA SER A 50 15.74 21.94 18.53
C SER A 50 15.17 21.55 19.89
N ASN A 51 14.16 20.69 19.95
CA ASN A 51 13.45 20.36 21.18
C ASN A 51 13.27 18.85 21.41
N GLU A 52 13.77 18.02 20.48
CA GLU A 52 13.69 16.56 20.49
C GLU A 52 12.25 16.02 20.63
N LYS A 53 11.24 16.86 20.37
CA LYS A 53 9.84 16.47 20.41
C LYS A 53 9.44 15.86 19.08
N GLU A 54 8.61 14.83 19.17
CA GLU A 54 7.99 14.19 18.01
C GLU A 54 7.05 15.16 17.30
N VAL A 55 7.21 15.31 15.97
CA VAL A 55 6.43 16.23 15.15
C VAL A 55 5.36 15.44 14.40
N PRO A 56 4.07 15.60 14.75
CA PRO A 56 2.99 14.96 14.01
C PRO A 56 2.90 15.52 12.59
N TYR A 57 2.38 14.70 11.66
CA TYR A 57 2.36 15.03 10.23
C TYR A 57 1.63 16.34 9.91
N VAL A 58 0.57 16.66 10.68
CA VAL A 58 -0.23 17.88 10.53
C VAL A 58 0.52 19.17 10.88
N SER A 59 1.58 19.10 11.69
CA SER A 59 2.33 20.27 12.17
C SER A 59 3.65 20.48 11.43
N ILE A 60 3.81 19.88 10.26
CA ILE A 60 4.94 20.11 9.36
C ILE A 60 4.54 21.28 8.45
N LEU A 61 5.29 22.38 8.54
CA LEU A 61 5.19 23.53 7.64
C LEU A 61 6.20 23.41 6.50
#